data_AF-A0A438IQR0-F1
#
_entry.id   AF-A0A438IQR0-F1
#
_cell.length_a   1.000
_cell.length_b   1.000
_cell.length_c   1.000
_cell.angle_alpha   90.00
_cell.angle_beta   90.00
_cell.angle_gamma   90.00
#
_symmetry.space_group_name_H-M   'P 1'
#
loop_
_entity.id
_entity.type
_entity.pdbx_description
1 polymer ?
#
loop_
_entity_poly.entity_id
_entity_poly.type
_entity_poly.pdbx_seq_one_letter_code
_entity_poly.pdbx_strand_id
1 'polypeptide(L)'
;MAMVMIFSGGYGVATGGPLAWGLCYNKEMSPSKSYCDDDYKYTYPCTPGVEYFGRGALPIYWNYNYGEAGEALKVDLLNHPEYIEQNATLAFQAAIWRWMTPVKKQQPSAHDVFVGTWKPTKNDTLAKRIPGFGATMNVLYGDSVCGQGDVDSMNNIVSHYQYYLDLMGVGREEAGPHEVLTCAEQEAFNPSSSSSSSSSS
;
A
#
# COMPACT_ATOMS: atom_id res chain seq x y z
N MET A 1 0.80 -11.95 -9.78
CA MET A 1 0.94 -10.81 -8.84
C MET A 1 0.09 -9.68 -9.39
N ALA A 2 -1.17 -9.57 -8.94
CA ALA A 2 -2.02 -8.43 -9.30
C ALA A 2 -1.55 -7.25 -8.45
N MET A 3 -0.75 -6.38 -9.07
CA MET A 3 -0.17 -5.26 -8.37
C MET A 3 -1.28 -4.24 -8.09
N VAL A 4 -1.47 -3.87 -6.82
CA VAL A 4 -2.51 -2.92 -6.43
C VAL A 4 -2.10 -1.52 -6.85
N MET A 5 -2.67 -1.04 -7.95
CA MET A 5 -2.24 0.18 -8.63
C MET A 5 -2.90 1.40 -8.00
N ILE A 6 -2.14 2.19 -7.22
CA ILE A 6 -2.62 3.47 -6.65
C ILE A 6 -2.65 4.56 -7.71
N PHE A 7 -1.72 4.53 -8.67
CA PHE A 7 -1.65 5.50 -9.76
C PHE A 7 -2.55 5.08 -10.93
N SER A 8 -3.85 5.10 -10.70
CA SER A 8 -4.84 4.96 -11.76
C SER A 8 -5.10 6.33 -12.40
N GLY A 9 -4.94 6.39 -13.73
CA GLY A 9 -5.33 7.56 -14.54
C GLY A 9 -6.74 7.43 -15.12
N GLY A 10 -7.47 6.37 -14.75
CA GLY A 10 -8.76 6.06 -15.31
C GLY A 10 -9.83 7.08 -14.93
N TYR A 11 -10.54 7.58 -15.94
CA TYR A 11 -11.74 8.40 -15.78
C TYR A 11 -12.92 7.75 -16.52
N GLY A 12 -14.16 8.19 -16.27
CA GLY A 12 -15.37 7.47 -16.67
C GLY A 12 -15.54 7.16 -18.16
N VAL A 13 -14.79 7.81 -19.05
CA VAL A 13 -14.81 7.57 -20.51
C VAL A 13 -13.44 7.14 -21.08
N ALA A 14 -12.52 6.71 -20.22
CA ALA A 14 -11.22 6.22 -20.64
C ALA A 14 -11.37 4.93 -21.48
N THR A 15 -10.55 4.79 -22.53
CA THR A 15 -10.59 3.62 -23.41
C THR A 15 -10.31 2.35 -22.62
N GLY A 16 -11.19 1.35 -22.71
CA GLY A 16 -11.09 0.12 -21.89
C GLY A 16 -11.67 0.25 -20.47
N GLY A 17 -12.24 1.40 -20.12
CA GLY A 17 -12.82 1.69 -18.81
C GLY A 17 -11.78 2.15 -17.78
N PRO A 18 -12.21 2.68 -16.62
CA PRO A 18 -11.31 3.27 -15.63
C PRO A 18 -10.31 2.27 -15.01
N LEU A 19 -10.59 0.96 -15.07
CA LEU A 19 -9.77 -0.08 -14.47
C LEU A 19 -8.61 -0.55 -15.38
N ALA A 20 -8.60 -0.12 -16.65
CA ALA A 20 -7.54 -0.43 -17.61
C ALA A 20 -6.35 0.55 -17.56
N TRP A 21 -6.41 1.57 -16.70
CA TRP A 21 -5.46 2.69 -16.66
C TRP A 21 -4.63 2.73 -15.38
N GLY A 22 -4.39 1.58 -14.77
CA GLY A 22 -3.43 1.48 -13.68
C GLY A 22 -1.98 1.61 -14.18
N LEU A 23 -1.06 1.99 -13.29
CA LEU A 23 0.33 2.38 -13.62
C LEU A 23 0.44 3.57 -14.58
N CYS A 24 -0.58 4.43 -14.65
CA CYS A 24 -0.56 5.62 -15.51
C CYS A 24 0.46 6.65 -15.02
N TYR A 25 0.71 6.72 -13.71
CA TYR A 25 1.73 7.57 -13.11
C TYR A 25 2.79 6.72 -12.43
N ASN A 26 4.02 7.22 -12.41
CA ASN A 26 5.16 6.62 -11.71
C ASN A 26 5.53 7.39 -10.43
N LYS A 27 4.81 8.47 -10.11
CA LYS A 27 4.96 9.25 -8.89
C LYS A 27 3.66 9.95 -8.46
N GLU A 28 3.65 10.40 -7.22
CA GLU A 28 2.61 11.26 -6.64
C GLU A 28 2.59 12.62 -7.34
N MET A 29 1.42 12.99 -7.88
CA MET A 29 1.28 14.18 -8.71
C MET A 29 1.21 15.48 -7.90
N SER A 30 0.65 15.43 -6.69
CA SER A 30 0.46 16.60 -5.82
C SER A 30 0.84 16.27 -4.37
N PRO A 31 2.14 16.11 -4.05
CA PRO A 31 2.60 15.84 -2.69
C PRO A 31 2.18 16.92 -1.70
N SER A 32 1.58 16.53 -0.57
CA SER A 32 1.17 17.47 0.49
C SER A 32 2.32 17.89 1.40
N LYS A 33 3.44 17.16 1.37
CA LYS A 33 4.64 17.33 2.20
C LYS A 33 5.84 16.65 1.55
N SER A 34 7.03 16.90 2.10
CA SER A 34 8.27 16.25 1.68
C SER A 34 8.39 14.78 2.13
N TYR A 35 7.50 14.32 3.02
CA TYR A 35 7.56 12.99 3.64
C TYR A 35 8.92 12.71 4.30
N CYS A 36 9.52 13.72 4.94
CA CYS A 36 10.67 13.51 5.82
C CYS A 36 10.18 13.26 7.24
N ASP A 37 10.63 12.18 7.86
CA ASP A 37 10.41 11.85 9.27
C ASP A 37 11.72 11.96 10.06
N ASP A 38 11.77 12.98 10.92
CA ASP A 38 12.94 13.31 11.75
C ASP A 38 13.21 12.27 12.85
N ASP A 39 12.25 11.41 13.19
CA ASP A 39 12.46 10.32 14.15
C ASP A 39 13.51 9.32 13.63
N TYR A 40 13.70 9.25 12.31
CA TYR A 40 14.67 8.38 11.64
C TYR A 40 15.98 9.07 11.30
N LYS A 41 16.24 10.30 11.77
CA LYS A 41 17.44 11.08 11.39
C LYS A 41 18.79 10.41 11.65
N TYR A 42 18.85 9.46 12.59
CA TYR A 42 20.09 8.75 12.93
C TYR A 42 20.35 7.51 12.10
N THR A 43 19.31 6.94 11.46
CA THR A 43 19.42 5.76 10.61
C THR A 43 19.26 6.11 9.14
N TYR A 44 18.25 6.93 8.82
CA TYR A 44 17.90 7.38 7.47
C TYR A 44 17.70 8.90 7.46
N PRO A 45 18.78 9.69 7.61
CA PRO A 45 18.68 11.15 7.58
C PRO A 45 18.10 11.63 6.26
N CYS A 46 17.18 12.60 6.32
CA CYS A 46 16.64 13.23 5.13
C CYS A 46 17.75 14.03 4.43
N THR A 47 17.96 13.75 3.15
CA THR A 47 18.96 14.42 2.33
C THR A 47 18.48 15.84 1.98
N PRO A 48 19.30 16.89 2.17
CA PRO A 48 18.89 18.25 1.84
C PRO A 48 18.47 18.40 0.37
N GLY A 49 17.28 18.97 0.15
CA GLY A 49 16.71 19.17 -1.19
C GLY A 49 16.06 17.93 -1.81
N VAL A 50 16.02 16.81 -1.08
CA VAL A 50 15.37 15.57 -1.51
C VAL A 50 14.00 15.42 -0.85
N GLU A 51 13.02 14.96 -1.62
CA GLU A 51 11.65 14.72 -1.16
C GLU A 51 11.27 13.25 -1.34
N TYR A 52 10.58 12.68 -0.36
CA TYR A 52 10.27 11.25 -0.25
C TYR A 52 8.78 10.94 -0.50
N PHE A 53 8.14 11.69 -1.39
CA PHE A 53 6.77 11.44 -1.85
C PHE A 53 6.65 10.10 -2.59
N GLY A 54 5.41 9.66 -2.85
CA GLY A 54 5.14 8.35 -3.44
C GLY A 54 5.79 8.17 -4.81
N ARG A 55 6.64 7.15 -4.99
CA ARG A 55 7.22 6.78 -6.30
C ARG A 55 7.15 5.29 -6.56
N GLY A 56 7.10 4.95 -7.84
CA GLY A 56 7.16 3.58 -8.33
C GLY A 56 5.78 2.97 -8.53
N ALA A 57 5.80 1.68 -8.88
CA ALA A 57 4.60 0.96 -9.31
C ALA A 57 3.72 0.52 -8.11
N LEU A 58 4.34 0.25 -6.96
CA LEU A 58 3.71 0.24 -5.63
C LEU A 58 4.39 1.36 -4.84
N PRO A 59 3.72 2.50 -4.62
CA PRO A 59 4.36 3.70 -4.10
C PRO A 59 5.03 3.47 -2.75
N ILE A 60 6.30 3.86 -2.66
CA ILE A 60 7.02 3.99 -1.38
C ILE A 60 7.07 5.47 -0.96
N TYR A 61 6.84 5.69 0.32
CA TYR A 61 6.81 7.02 0.96
C TYR A 61 7.78 7.04 2.11
N TRP A 62 8.24 8.22 2.52
CA TRP A 62 9.07 8.43 3.70
C TRP A 62 10.55 8.02 3.57
N ASN A 63 11.44 8.87 4.10
CA ASN A 63 12.90 8.67 4.12
C ASN A 63 13.32 7.27 4.59
N TYR A 64 12.70 6.75 5.64
CA TYR A 64 13.06 5.42 6.17
C TYR A 64 12.77 4.28 5.19
N ASN A 65 11.66 4.32 4.44
CA ASN A 65 11.39 3.29 3.43
C ASN A 65 12.32 3.42 2.22
N TYR A 66 12.68 4.63 1.81
CA TYR A 66 13.68 4.83 0.76
C TYR A 66 15.06 4.34 1.20
N GLY A 67 15.43 4.56 2.46
CA GLY A 67 16.66 4.02 3.05
C GLY A 67 16.68 2.49 3.07
N GLU A 68 15.67 1.86 3.67
CA GLU A 68 15.57 0.40 3.75
C GLU A 68 15.48 -0.28 2.38
N ALA A 69 14.69 0.28 1.47
CA ALA A 69 14.62 -0.21 0.09
C ALA A 69 15.97 -0.07 -0.61
N GLY A 70 16.67 1.05 -0.39
CA GLY A 70 17.97 1.30 -0.97
C GLY A 70 19.03 0.30 -0.51
N GLU A 71 19.05 -0.02 0.78
CA GLU A 71 19.93 -1.06 1.33
C GLU A 71 19.62 -2.45 0.76
N ALA A 72 18.33 -2.82 0.71
CA ALA A 72 17.89 -4.12 0.21
C ALA A 72 18.20 -4.30 -1.28
N LEU A 73 18.04 -3.24 -2.08
CA LEU A 73 18.26 -3.24 -3.53
C LEU A 73 19.69 -2.87 -3.92
N LYS A 74 20.52 -2.45 -2.95
CA LYS A 74 21.89 -1.95 -3.15
C LYS A 74 21.95 -0.76 -4.12
N VAL A 75 21.01 0.17 -3.95
CA VAL A 75 20.90 1.41 -4.72
C VAL A 75 20.70 2.56 -3.73
N ASP A 76 21.39 3.69 -3.93
CA ASP A 76 21.27 4.85 -3.03
C ASP A 76 19.95 5.61 -3.23
N LEU A 77 18.85 5.03 -2.76
CA LEU A 77 17.52 5.60 -2.87
C LEU A 77 17.24 6.70 -1.84
N LEU A 78 18.04 6.80 -0.78
CA LEU A 78 17.90 7.85 0.24
C LEU A 78 18.35 9.21 -0.32
N ASN A 79 19.44 9.23 -1.07
CA ASN A 79 19.94 10.45 -1.73
C ASN A 79 19.38 10.63 -3.14
N HIS A 80 19.04 9.54 -3.83
CA HIS A 80 18.56 9.57 -5.22
C HIS A 80 17.21 8.83 -5.40
N PRO A 81 16.13 9.27 -4.74
CA PRO A 81 14.82 8.64 -4.89
C PRO A 81 14.25 8.72 -6.31
N GLU A 82 14.70 9.68 -7.12
CA GLU A 82 14.34 9.84 -8.53
C GLU A 82 14.72 8.64 -9.41
N TYR A 83 15.65 7.79 -8.98
CA TYR A 83 16.00 6.57 -9.71
C TYR A 83 14.81 5.63 -9.90
N ILE A 84 13.87 5.60 -8.95
CA ILE A 84 12.63 4.83 -9.08
C ILE A 84 11.74 5.36 -10.23
N GLU A 85 11.75 6.67 -10.49
CA GLU A 85 10.97 7.25 -11.60
C GLU A 85 11.61 6.96 -12.97
N GLN A 86 12.95 6.89 -13.00
CA GLN A 86 13.75 6.82 -14.22
C GLN A 86 14.00 5.39 -14.70
N ASN A 87 13.88 4.39 -13.82
CA ASN A 87 14.17 2.99 -14.13
C ASN A 87 12.99 2.09 -13.77
N ALA A 88 12.29 1.59 -14.79
CA ALA A 88 11.13 0.72 -14.61
C ALA A 88 11.46 -0.58 -13.86
N THR A 89 12.61 -1.20 -14.12
CA THR A 89 13.04 -2.40 -13.40
C THR A 89 13.21 -2.11 -11.92
N LEU A 90 13.87 -1.00 -11.58
CA LEU A 90 14.04 -0.57 -10.20
C LEU A 90 12.70 -0.24 -9.53
N ALA A 91 11.77 0.39 -10.26
CA ALA A 91 10.42 0.68 -9.77
C ALA A 91 9.65 -0.59 -9.38
N PHE A 92 9.74 -1.65 -10.19
CA PHE A 92 9.13 -2.94 -9.87
C PHE A 92 9.88 -3.68 -8.76
N GLN A 93 11.21 -3.57 -8.69
CA GLN A 93 11.99 -4.13 -7.58
C GLN A 93 11.61 -3.48 -6.24
N ALA A 94 11.51 -2.16 -6.19
CA ALA A 94 11.05 -1.42 -5.00
C ALA A 94 9.63 -1.81 -4.62
N ALA A 95 8.76 -2.03 -5.60
CA ALA A 95 7.42 -2.50 -5.33
C ALA A 95 7.34 -3.92 -4.78
N ILE A 96 8.10 -4.86 -5.34
CA ILE A 96 8.20 -6.23 -4.81
C ILE A 96 8.79 -6.20 -3.41
N TRP A 97 9.81 -5.37 -3.17
CA TRP A 97 10.34 -5.17 -1.82
C TRP A 97 9.24 -4.68 -0.87
N ARG A 98 8.47 -3.65 -1.23
CA ARG A 98 7.37 -3.14 -0.38
C ARG A 98 6.28 -4.19 -0.11
N TRP A 99 6.04 -5.08 -1.07
CA TRP A 99 5.08 -6.19 -0.96
C TRP A 99 5.57 -7.33 -0.05
N MET A 100 6.87 -7.62 -0.09
CA MET A 100 7.50 -8.72 0.65
C MET A 100 7.99 -8.31 2.05
N THR A 101 8.20 -7.01 2.30
CA THR A 101 8.78 -6.51 3.55
C THR A 101 7.70 -6.09 4.55
N PRO A 102 7.65 -6.69 5.76
CA PRO A 102 6.79 -6.22 6.82
C PRO A 102 7.16 -4.82 7.31
N VAL A 103 6.17 -3.95 7.53
CA VAL A 103 6.39 -2.58 8.01
C VAL A 103 6.92 -2.55 9.45
N LYS A 104 6.52 -3.52 10.28
CA LYS A 104 6.99 -3.70 11.66
C LYS A 104 7.25 -5.17 11.91
N LYS A 105 8.18 -5.46 12.83
CA LYS A 105 8.60 -6.83 13.19
C LYS A 105 7.44 -7.77 13.58
N GLN A 106 6.36 -7.23 14.14
CA GLN A 106 5.19 -8.01 14.57
C GLN A 106 4.02 -7.98 13.57
N GLN A 107 4.19 -7.32 12.42
CA GLN A 107 3.20 -7.29 11.35
C GLN A 107 3.59 -8.28 10.25
N PRO A 108 2.63 -8.85 9.50
CA PRO A 108 2.94 -9.65 8.34
C PRO A 108 3.36 -8.79 7.14
N SER A 109 4.00 -9.40 6.14
CA SER A 109 4.12 -8.78 4.82
C SER A 109 2.78 -8.84 4.08
N ALA A 110 2.59 -7.98 3.08
CA ALA A 110 1.40 -8.04 2.22
C ALA A 110 1.33 -9.40 1.51
N HIS A 111 2.49 -9.95 1.12
CA HIS A 111 2.59 -11.29 0.58
C HIS A 111 2.04 -12.36 1.52
N ASP A 112 2.50 -12.40 2.77
CA ASP A 112 2.11 -13.44 3.74
C ASP A 112 0.61 -13.45 4.02
N VAL A 113 0.00 -12.25 4.07
CA VAL A 113 -1.45 -12.12 4.19
C VAL A 113 -2.14 -12.64 2.93
N PHE A 114 -1.67 -12.22 1.76
CA PHE A 114 -2.30 -12.55 0.48
C PHE A 114 -2.25 -14.05 0.16
N VAL A 115 -1.15 -14.73 0.49
CA VAL A 115 -1.01 -16.19 0.26
C VAL A 115 -1.53 -17.04 1.43
N GLY A 116 -2.05 -16.41 2.48
CA GLY A 116 -2.65 -17.12 3.62
C GLY A 116 -1.67 -17.80 4.58
N THR A 117 -0.38 -17.41 4.58
CA THR A 117 0.62 -17.92 5.52
C THR A 117 0.56 -17.21 6.87
N TRP A 118 0.07 -15.97 6.90
CA TRP A 118 -0.14 -15.22 8.12
C TRP A 118 -1.30 -15.79 8.95
N LYS A 119 -1.05 -15.97 10.25
CA LYS A 119 -2.05 -16.37 11.24
C LYS A 119 -2.43 -15.17 12.12
N PRO A 120 -3.69 -14.71 12.08
CA PRO A 120 -4.14 -13.59 12.90
C PRO A 120 -3.93 -13.87 14.39
N THR A 121 -3.46 -12.85 15.12
CA THR A 121 -3.40 -12.88 16.57
C THR A 121 -4.77 -12.60 17.18
N LYS A 122 -4.87 -12.69 18.52
CA LYS A 122 -6.08 -12.27 19.24
C LYS A 122 -6.41 -10.80 18.98
N ASN A 123 -5.41 -9.93 18.92
CA ASN A 123 -5.61 -8.51 18.65
C ASN A 123 -6.11 -8.29 17.21
N ASP A 124 -5.59 -9.04 16.24
CA ASP A 124 -6.06 -8.96 14.86
C ASP A 124 -7.52 -9.39 14.73
N THR A 125 -7.90 -10.46 15.44
CA THR A 125 -9.28 -10.94 15.46
C THR A 125 -10.24 -9.91 16.08
N LEU A 126 -9.83 -9.27 17.19
CA LEU A 126 -10.61 -8.19 17.82
C LEU A 126 -10.74 -6.96 16.91
N ALA A 127 -9.68 -6.65 16.16
CA ALA A 127 -9.64 -5.60 15.15
C ALA A 127 -10.31 -5.99 13.81
N LYS A 128 -11.01 -7.14 13.78
CA LYS A 128 -11.67 -7.72 12.59
C LYS A 128 -10.76 -7.98 11.39
N ARG A 129 -9.43 -8.05 11.61
CA ARG A 129 -8.46 -8.34 10.55
C ARG A 129 -8.44 -9.84 10.27
N ILE A 130 -9.02 -10.22 9.13
CA ILE A 130 -9.08 -11.61 8.67
C ILE A 130 -8.18 -11.82 7.44
N PRO A 131 -7.59 -13.02 7.24
CA PRO A 131 -6.76 -13.29 6.07
C PRO A 131 -7.54 -13.08 4.77
N GLY A 132 -6.96 -12.34 3.83
CA GLY A 132 -7.64 -11.97 2.59
C GLY A 132 -7.10 -10.71 1.95
N PHE A 133 -7.75 -10.30 0.86
CA PHE A 133 -7.40 -9.07 0.15
C PHE A 133 -7.63 -7.82 1.00
N GLY A 134 -8.66 -7.81 1.85
CA GLY A 134 -8.92 -6.76 2.82
C GLY A 134 -7.74 -6.50 3.76
N ALA A 135 -7.24 -7.54 4.43
CA ALA A 135 -6.08 -7.39 5.30
C ALA A 135 -4.79 -7.07 4.52
N THR A 136 -4.67 -7.56 3.27
CA THR A 136 -3.56 -7.20 2.38
C THR A 136 -3.55 -5.70 2.09
N MET A 137 -4.71 -5.12 1.76
CA MET A 137 -4.89 -3.67 1.63
C MET A 137 -4.58 -2.94 2.94
N ASN A 138 -4.98 -3.50 4.08
CA ASN A 138 -4.74 -2.90 5.39
C ASN A 138 -3.22 -2.80 5.71
N VAL A 139 -2.42 -3.82 5.38
CA VAL A 139 -0.95 -3.79 5.53
C VAL A 139 -0.31 -2.71 4.66
N LEU A 140 -0.86 -2.46 3.47
CA LEU A 140 -0.30 -1.50 2.51
C LEU A 140 -0.77 -0.06 2.76
N TYR A 141 -2.06 0.12 3.05
CA TYR A 141 -2.77 1.39 2.96
C TYR A 141 -3.73 1.64 4.13
N GLY A 142 -3.65 0.84 5.21
CA GLY A 142 -4.69 0.74 6.23
C GLY A 142 -5.17 2.07 6.79
N ASP A 143 -4.23 2.99 7.04
CA ASP A 143 -4.54 4.32 7.59
C ASP A 143 -5.39 5.20 6.66
N SER A 144 -5.36 4.93 5.35
CA SER A 144 -6.04 5.73 4.33
C SER A 144 -7.34 5.12 3.80
N VAL A 145 -7.51 3.80 3.89
CA VAL A 145 -8.64 3.10 3.24
C VAL A 145 -9.40 2.12 4.13
N CYS A 146 -8.92 1.81 5.34
CA CYS A 146 -9.55 0.81 6.21
C CYS A 146 -10.19 1.45 7.45
N GLY A 147 -11.18 0.76 8.02
CA GLY A 147 -11.87 1.17 9.26
C GLY A 147 -12.82 2.37 9.10
N GLN A 148 -13.17 2.72 7.86
CA GLN A 148 -13.96 3.91 7.51
C GLN A 148 -15.25 3.56 6.74
N GLY A 149 -15.62 2.27 6.69
CA GLY A 149 -16.70 1.78 5.84
C GLY A 149 -16.28 1.66 4.37
N ASP A 150 -17.28 1.51 3.48
CA ASP A 150 -17.05 1.40 2.04
C ASP A 150 -16.77 2.77 1.41
N VAL A 151 -15.49 3.14 1.40
CA VAL A 151 -15.01 4.39 0.78
C VAL A 151 -14.56 4.18 -0.67
N ASP A 152 -14.69 5.21 -1.49
CA ASP A 152 -14.35 5.16 -2.92
C ASP A 152 -12.91 4.74 -3.20
N SER A 153 -11.96 5.17 -2.36
CA SER A 153 -10.54 4.81 -2.48
C SER A 153 -10.31 3.30 -2.33
N MET A 154 -10.97 2.66 -1.36
CA MET A 154 -10.94 1.22 -1.18
C MET A 154 -11.64 0.50 -2.32
N ASN A 155 -12.84 0.96 -2.70
CA ASN A 155 -13.63 0.36 -3.77
C ASN A 155 -12.92 0.42 -5.12
N ASN A 156 -12.13 1.47 -5.38
CA ASN A 156 -11.29 1.56 -6.57
C ASN A 156 -10.22 0.45 -6.60
N ILE A 157 -9.56 0.19 -5.47
CA ILE A 157 -8.57 -0.88 -5.34
C ILE A 157 -9.23 -2.26 -5.55
N VAL A 158 -10.35 -2.51 -4.87
CA VAL A 158 -11.12 -3.76 -4.99
C VAL A 158 -11.56 -4.00 -6.43
N SER A 159 -12.01 -2.95 -7.12
CA SER A 159 -12.44 -3.03 -8.52
C SER A 159 -11.29 -3.42 -9.45
N HIS A 160 -10.09 -2.85 -9.27
CA HIS A 160 -8.91 -3.26 -10.05
C HIS A 160 -8.54 -4.72 -9.76
N TYR A 161 -8.58 -5.15 -8.50
CA TYR A 161 -8.30 -6.54 -8.13
C TYR A 161 -9.26 -7.51 -8.84
N GLN A 162 -10.56 -7.26 -8.75
CA GLN A 162 -11.58 -8.07 -9.43
C GLN A 162 -11.42 -8.07 -10.96
N TYR A 163 -11.11 -6.91 -11.55
CA TYR A 163 -10.82 -6.81 -12.98
C TYR A 163 -9.63 -7.69 -13.39
N TYR A 164 -8.56 -7.72 -12.59
CA TYR A 164 -7.41 -8.59 -12.87
C TYR A 164 -7.72 -10.08 -12.67
N LEU A 165 -8.59 -10.44 -11.74
CA LEU A 165 -9.05 -11.83 -11.60
C LEU A 165 -9.81 -12.30 -12.85
N ASP A 166 -10.66 -11.46 -13.42
CA ASP A 166 -11.35 -11.76 -14.68
C ASP A 166 -10.37 -11.95 -15.83
N LEU A 167 -9.40 -11.03 -15.98
CA LEU A 167 -8.39 -11.11 -17.04
C LEU A 167 -7.51 -12.36 -16.95
N MET A 168 -7.24 -12.84 -15.73
CA MET A 168 -6.46 -14.06 -15.51
C MET A 168 -7.31 -15.35 -15.62
N GLY A 169 -8.63 -15.23 -15.79
CA GLY A 169 -9.55 -16.37 -15.82
C GLY A 169 -9.73 -17.06 -14.47
N VAL A 170 -9.41 -16.37 -13.36
CA VAL A 170 -9.62 -16.87 -11.99
C VAL A 170 -11.07 -16.63 -11.55
N GLY A 171 -11.68 -15.52 -12.00
CA GLY A 171 -13.06 -15.14 -11.66
C GLY A 171 -13.16 -14.36 -10.34
N ARG A 172 -14.19 -13.52 -10.23
CA ARG A 172 -14.40 -12.63 -9.07
C ARG A 172 -14.92 -13.37 -7.84
N GLU A 173 -15.55 -14.51 -8.05
CA GLU A 173 -16.06 -15.40 -7.03
C GLU A 173 -14.94 -15.90 -6.09
N GLU A 174 -13.73 -16.09 -6.64
CA GLU A 174 -12.53 -16.48 -5.88
C GLU A 174 -11.97 -15.34 -5.02
N ALA A 175 -12.45 -14.10 -5.20
CA ALA A 175 -12.06 -12.97 -4.37
C ALA A 175 -12.59 -13.08 -2.92
N GLY A 176 -13.55 -13.97 -2.69
CA GLY A 176 -14.18 -14.21 -1.40
C GLY A 176 -15.32 -13.25 -1.07
N PRO A 177 -15.97 -13.45 0.10
CA PRO A 177 -17.05 -12.58 0.55
C PRO A 177 -16.54 -11.17 0.89
N HIS A 178 -17.47 -10.22 1.00
CA HIS A 178 -17.16 -8.81 1.26
C HIS A 178 -16.19 -8.60 2.44
N GLU A 179 -16.38 -9.29 3.55
CA GLU A 179 -15.53 -9.19 4.75
C GLU A 179 -14.05 -9.60 4.52
N VAL A 180 -13.80 -10.52 3.58
CA VAL A 180 -12.46 -10.99 3.19
C VAL A 180 -11.85 -10.09 2.12
N LEU A 181 -12.70 -9.58 1.23
CA LEU A 181 -12.32 -8.76 0.10
C LEU A 181 -12.01 -7.31 0.49
N THR A 182 -12.74 -6.76 1.46
CA THR A 182 -12.66 -5.35 1.87
C THR A 182 -12.04 -5.20 3.25
N CYS A 183 -11.63 -3.98 3.59
CA CYS A 183 -11.17 -3.63 4.92
C CYS A 183 -12.04 -2.57 5.61
N ALA A 184 -13.29 -2.44 5.16
CA ALA A 184 -14.27 -1.45 5.61
C ALA A 184 -14.39 -1.40 7.14
N GLU A 185 -14.47 -2.57 7.77
CA GLU A 185 -14.63 -2.72 9.23
C GLU A 185 -13.33 -3.07 9.97
N GLN A 186 -12.21 -3.22 9.25
CA GLN A 186 -10.95 -3.63 9.87
C GLN A 186 -10.24 -2.42 10.47
N GLU A 187 -9.80 -2.50 11.72
CA GLU A 187 -8.95 -1.45 12.28
C GLU A 187 -7.60 -1.45 11.57
N ALA A 188 -7.09 -0.25 11.25
CA ALA A 188 -5.79 -0.09 10.59
C ALA A 188 -4.66 -0.73 11.42
N PHE A 189 -3.66 -1.34 10.75
CA PHE A 189 -2.45 -1.82 11.44
C PHE A 189 -1.62 -0.68 12.05
N ASN A 190 -1.61 0.49 11.41
CA ASN A 190 -0.80 1.64 11.77
C ASN A 190 -1.63 2.94 11.67
N PRO A 191 -2.61 3.17 12.57
CA PRO A 191 -3.41 4.39 12.53
C PRO A 191 -2.55 5.62 12.86
N SER A 192 -2.69 6.70 12.08
CA SER A 192 -1.89 7.94 12.24
C SER A 192 -2.26 8.76 13.48
N SER A 193 -3.41 8.50 14.10
CA SER A 193 -3.70 8.88 15.49
C SER A 193 -4.95 8.14 15.97
N SER A 194 -4.93 7.67 17.23
CA SER A 194 -6.10 7.11 17.88
C SER A 194 -7.24 8.12 17.86
N SER A 195 -8.40 7.73 17.32
CA SER A 195 -9.67 8.33 17.75
C SER A 195 -9.69 8.24 19.27
N SER A 196 -9.52 9.37 19.95
CA SER A 196 -9.76 9.49 21.37
C SER A 196 -11.18 9.00 21.61
N SER A 197 -11.30 7.81 22.20
CA SER A 197 -12.55 7.33 22.75
C SER A 197 -13.02 8.37 23.75
N SER A 198 -14.01 9.17 23.35
CA SER A 198 -14.76 10.06 24.21
C SER A 198 -15.49 9.21 25.25
N SER A 199 -14.82 8.94 26.36
CA SER A 199 -15.46 8.51 27.60
C SER A 199 -16.43 9.59 28.03
N SER A 200 -17.69 9.39 27.66
CA SER A 200 -18.82 10.15 28.20
C SER A 200 -19.07 9.61 29.61
N SER A 201 -18.82 10.46 30.60
CA SER A 201 -19.27 10.28 31.99
C SER A 201 -20.70 10.77 32.11
#